data_AF-A0A937UFA1-F1
#
_entry.id   AF-A0A937UFA1-F1
#
_cell.length_a   1.000
_cell.length_b   1.000
_cell.length_c   1.000
_cell.angle_alpha   90.00
_cell.angle_beta   90.00
_cell.angle_gamma   90.00
#
_symmetry.space_group_name_H-M   'P 1'
#
loop_
_entity.id
_entity.type
_entity.pdbx_description
1 polymer ?
#
loop_
_entity_poly.entity_id
_entity_poly.type
_entity_poly.pdbx_seq_one_letter_code
_entity_poly.pdbx_strand_id
1 'polypeptide(L)'
;MRIKRYVLTMLVTSGITGVLVGFVLTVLGVRLGWMFGFLAFMLNFIPNIGSIIATILPLPVALIDPQLGIVTKVLVLAIPGGIQFVIGNLLQPKLMGESLDLHPVVVLLSLIFFGTIWGIIGMFLAVPITAVVMIFLQRFGYTRAIADLAAGKTDMLTKTNKSDKG
;
A
#
# COMPACT_ATOMS: atom_id res chain seq x y z
N MET A 1 -7.40 11.49 14.10
CA MET A 1 -6.07 11.97 13.66
C MET A 1 -5.17 10.86 13.10
N ARG A 2 -5.21 9.62 13.61
CA ARG A 2 -4.35 8.50 13.16
C ARG A 2 -4.55 8.07 11.70
N ILE A 3 -5.81 8.06 11.20
CA ILE A 3 -6.14 7.68 9.81
C ILE A 3 -5.64 8.71 8.79
N LYS A 4 -5.72 10.02 9.10
CA LYS A 4 -5.16 11.07 8.22
C LYS A 4 -3.66 10.88 8.03
N ARG A 5 -2.94 10.55 9.11
CA ARG A 5 -1.49 10.29 9.07
C ARG A 5 -1.18 9.05 8.23
N TYR A 6 -1.99 7.99 8.35
CA TYR A 6 -1.85 6.78 7.55
C TYR A 6 -2.01 7.04 6.03
N VAL A 7 -3.09 7.72 5.64
CA VAL A 7 -3.33 8.07 4.23
C VAL A 7 -2.23 8.99 3.70
N LEU A 8 -1.75 9.94 4.52
CA LEU A 8 -0.64 10.83 4.14
C LEU A 8 0.67 10.07 3.97
N THR A 9 1.00 9.15 4.90
CA THR A 9 2.18 8.29 4.79
C THR A 9 2.11 7.45 3.53
N MET A 10 0.96 6.88 3.22
CA MET A 10 0.76 6.04 2.03
C MET A 10 0.89 6.84 0.72
N LEU A 11 0.36 8.06 0.68
CA LEU A 11 0.54 8.97 -0.46
C LEU A 11 2.00 9.38 -0.65
N VAL A 12 2.69 9.72 0.44
CA VAL A 12 4.09 10.15 0.40
C VAL A 12 5.00 8.98 0.01
N THR A 13 4.84 7.80 0.62
CA THR A 13 5.65 6.63 0.29
C THR A 13 5.41 6.17 -1.14
N SER A 14 4.17 6.09 -1.59
CA SER A 14 3.86 5.76 -2.98
C SER A 14 4.43 6.80 -3.93
N GLY A 15 4.28 8.09 -3.62
CA GLY A 15 4.80 9.18 -4.46
C GLY A 15 6.31 9.08 -4.63
N ILE A 16 7.03 8.87 -3.53
CA ILE A 16 8.48 8.65 -3.54
C ILE A 16 8.83 7.42 -4.37
N THR A 17 8.13 6.29 -4.16
CA THR A 17 8.37 5.06 -4.94
C THR A 17 8.20 5.31 -6.44
N GLY A 18 7.11 5.95 -6.85
CA GLY A 18 6.82 6.20 -8.26
C GLY A 18 7.84 7.12 -8.92
N VAL A 19 8.25 8.19 -8.23
CA VAL A 19 9.29 9.11 -8.72
C VAL A 19 10.63 8.40 -8.85
N LEU A 20 11.05 7.64 -7.83
CA LEU A 20 12.31 6.90 -7.86
C LEU A 20 12.33 5.84 -8.97
N VAL A 21 11.28 5.04 -9.08
CA VAL A 21 11.18 4.00 -10.13
C VAL A 21 11.15 4.65 -11.51
N GLY A 22 10.36 5.70 -11.70
CA GLY A 22 10.27 6.42 -12.98
C GLY A 22 11.59 7.06 -13.38
N PHE A 23 12.30 7.68 -12.43
CA PHE A 23 13.60 8.27 -12.64
C PHE A 23 14.65 7.20 -13.02
N VAL A 24 14.74 6.11 -12.26
CA VAL A 24 15.69 5.02 -12.53
C VAL A 24 15.46 4.41 -13.91
N LEU A 25 14.21 4.07 -14.25
CA LEU A 25 13.90 3.48 -15.56
C LEU A 25 14.25 4.42 -16.71
N THR A 26 14.00 5.72 -16.53
CA THR A 26 14.34 6.74 -17.54
C THR A 26 15.86 6.87 -17.70
N VAL A 27 16.62 6.88 -16.61
CA VAL A 27 18.10 6.92 -16.64
C VAL A 27 18.69 5.65 -17.27
N LEU A 28 18.06 4.49 -17.05
CA LEU A 28 18.43 3.23 -17.70
C LEU A 28 18.05 3.18 -19.20
N GLY A 29 17.43 4.24 -19.75
CA GLY A 29 17.04 4.31 -21.15
C GLY A 29 15.79 3.51 -21.49
N VAL A 30 15.02 3.03 -20.50
CA VAL A 30 13.77 2.32 -20.75
C VAL A 30 12.74 3.29 -21.29
N ARG A 31 12.22 2.99 -22.48
CA ARG A 31 11.14 3.75 -23.08
C ARG A 31 9.92 3.75 -22.14
N LEU A 32 9.29 4.91 -21.96
CA LEU A 32 8.16 5.10 -21.04
C LEU A 32 8.51 4.96 -19.54
N GLY A 33 9.77 5.17 -19.13
CA GLY A 33 10.18 5.11 -17.72
C GLY A 33 9.27 5.89 -16.76
N TRP A 34 8.93 7.15 -17.09
CA TRP A 34 7.98 7.95 -16.30
C TRP A 34 6.56 7.37 -16.23
N MET A 35 6.09 6.73 -17.31
CA MET A 35 4.79 6.05 -17.31
C MET A 35 4.82 4.90 -16.31
N PHE A 36 5.87 4.08 -16.32
CA PHE A 36 6.03 3.00 -15.36
C PHE A 36 6.21 3.50 -13.93
N GLY A 37 6.87 4.63 -13.72
CA GLY A 37 6.92 5.30 -12.42
C GLY A 37 5.53 5.74 -11.93
N PHE A 38 4.70 6.29 -12.80
CA PHE A 38 3.31 6.62 -12.48
C PHE A 38 2.47 5.38 -12.18
N LEU A 39 2.65 4.30 -12.95
CA LEU A 39 2.00 3.01 -12.63
C LEU A 39 2.50 2.46 -11.30
N ALA A 40 3.80 2.55 -11.00
CA ALA A 40 4.34 2.13 -9.71
C ALA A 40 3.72 2.95 -8.56
N PHE A 41 3.54 4.27 -8.73
CA PHE A 41 2.80 5.11 -7.78
C PHE A 41 1.38 4.59 -7.54
N MET A 42 0.62 4.33 -8.60
CA MET A 42 -0.74 3.80 -8.53
C MET A 42 -0.80 2.40 -7.91
N LEU A 43 0.11 1.51 -8.30
CA LEU A 43 0.11 0.14 -7.82
C LEU A 43 0.53 0.04 -6.36
N ASN A 44 1.43 0.90 -5.89
CA ASN A 44 1.96 0.87 -4.54
C ASN A 44 0.91 1.21 -3.44
N PHE A 45 -0.31 1.56 -3.84
CA PHE A 45 -1.48 1.60 -2.93
C PHE A 45 -1.96 0.19 -2.51
N ILE A 46 -1.54 -0.87 -3.20
CA ILE A 46 -1.81 -2.26 -2.82
C ILE A 46 -0.51 -2.82 -2.22
N PRO A 47 -0.40 -2.93 -0.88
CA PRO A 47 0.82 -3.40 -0.22
C PRO A 47 1.25 -4.77 -0.74
N ASN A 48 2.56 -4.95 -0.94
CA ASN A 48 3.23 -6.16 -1.44
C ASN A 48 2.88 -6.57 -2.89
N ILE A 49 1.59 -6.69 -3.24
CA ILE A 49 1.16 -7.10 -4.58
C ILE A 49 1.47 -6.01 -5.61
N GLY A 50 1.16 -4.76 -5.28
CA GLY A 50 1.39 -3.62 -6.16
C GLY A 50 2.86 -3.46 -6.53
N SER A 51 3.74 -3.61 -5.54
CA SER A 51 5.18 -3.51 -5.73
C SER A 51 5.72 -4.65 -6.61
N ILE A 52 5.27 -5.89 -6.39
CA ILE A 52 5.67 -7.02 -7.25
C ILE A 52 5.30 -6.75 -8.72
N ILE A 53 4.05 -6.35 -8.97
CA ILE A 53 3.56 -6.08 -10.33
C ILE A 53 4.30 -4.88 -10.94
N ALA A 54 4.48 -3.79 -10.18
CA ALA A 54 5.19 -2.59 -10.64
C ALA A 54 6.65 -2.85 -11.02
N THR A 55 7.31 -3.81 -10.36
CA THR A 55 8.69 -4.21 -10.70
C THR A 55 8.76 -4.97 -12.02
N ILE A 56 7.77 -5.81 -12.29
CA ILE A 56 7.77 -6.73 -13.42
C ILE A 56 7.26 -6.03 -14.69
N LEU A 57 6.36 -5.06 -14.55
CA LEU A 57 5.70 -4.38 -15.66
C LEU A 57 6.65 -3.77 -16.72
N PRO A 58 7.79 -3.17 -16.38
CA PRO A 58 8.73 -2.60 -17.35
C PRO A 58 9.54 -3.65 -18.11
N LEU A 59 9.61 -4.90 -17.61
CA LEU A 59 10.46 -5.94 -18.18
C LEU A 59 10.16 -6.26 -19.64
N PRO A 60 8.90 -6.49 -20.08
CA PRO A 60 8.63 -6.81 -21.48
C PRO A 60 9.10 -5.70 -22.43
N VAL A 61 8.94 -4.43 -22.04
CA VAL A 61 9.39 -3.28 -22.82
C VAL A 61 10.92 -3.24 -22.90
N ALA A 62 11.60 -3.43 -21.76
CA ALA A 62 13.07 -3.47 -21.74
C ALA A 62 13.65 -4.69 -22.49
N LEU A 63 12.96 -5.83 -22.51
CA LEU A 63 13.40 -7.04 -23.20
C LEU A 63 13.29 -6.91 -24.71
N ILE A 64 12.20 -6.32 -25.21
CA ILE A 64 11.93 -6.13 -26.64
C ILE A 64 12.83 -5.05 -27.24
N ASP A 65 13.28 -4.08 -26.44
CA ASP A 65 14.15 -3.01 -26.91
C ASP A 65 15.55 -3.54 -27.29
N PRO A 66 15.97 -3.42 -28.56
CA PRO A 66 17.28 -3.87 -29.02
C PRO A 66 18.42 -2.96 -28.55
N GLN A 67 18.13 -1.71 -28.15
CA GLN A 67 19.14 -0.72 -27.75
C GLN A 67 19.64 -0.97 -26.32
N LEU A 68 18.86 -1.69 -25.50
CA LEU A 68 19.27 -2.06 -24.15
C LEU A 68 20.20 -3.28 -24.17
N GLY A 69 21.37 -3.15 -23.55
CA GLY A 69 22.26 -4.29 -23.31
C GLY A 69 21.73 -5.26 -22.26
N ILE A 70 22.27 -6.49 -22.24
CA ILE A 70 21.92 -7.52 -21.24
C ILE A 70 22.04 -6.97 -19.80
N VAL A 71 23.09 -6.21 -19.52
CA VAL A 71 23.35 -5.63 -18.19
C VAL A 71 22.21 -4.68 -17.80
N THR A 72 21.80 -3.80 -18.72
CA THR A 72 20.70 -2.85 -18.46
C THR A 72 19.39 -3.59 -18.22
N LYS A 73 19.09 -4.67 -18.96
CA LYS A 73 17.88 -5.50 -18.77
C LYS A 73 17.82 -6.13 -17.37
N VAL A 74 18.96 -6.56 -16.82
CA VAL A 74 19.04 -7.05 -15.43
C VAL A 74 18.83 -5.90 -14.44
N LEU A 75 19.42 -4.73 -14.69
CA LEU A 75 19.28 -3.55 -13.82
C LEU A 75 17.85 -3.01 -13.76
N VAL A 76 17.07 -3.15 -14.84
CA VAL A 76 15.63 -2.80 -14.88
C VAL A 76 14.82 -3.59 -13.86
N LEU A 77 15.24 -4.80 -13.50
CA LEU A 77 14.61 -5.58 -12.42
C LEU A 77 15.25 -5.27 -11.07
N ALA A 78 16.58 -5.30 -11.02
CA ALA A 78 17.33 -5.25 -9.78
C ALA A 78 17.17 -3.92 -9.03
N ILE A 79 17.23 -2.79 -9.73
CA ILE A 79 17.18 -1.47 -9.08
C ILE A 79 15.76 -1.14 -8.59
N PRO A 80 14.69 -1.21 -9.41
CA PRO A 80 13.33 -1.02 -8.92
C PRO A 80 12.95 -2.04 -7.85
N GLY A 81 13.35 -3.31 -8.00
CA GLY A 81 13.13 -4.36 -6.99
C GLY A 81 13.80 -4.02 -5.66
N GLY A 82 15.05 -3.55 -5.70
CA GLY A 82 15.77 -3.07 -4.51
C GLY A 82 15.11 -1.88 -3.85
N ILE A 83 14.64 -0.89 -4.63
CA ILE A 83 13.89 0.26 -4.10
C ILE A 83 12.64 -0.21 -3.35
N GLN A 84 11.87 -1.11 -3.95
CA GLN A 84 10.65 -1.63 -3.33
C GLN A 84 10.93 -2.51 -2.13
N PHE A 85 12.03 -3.26 -2.15
CA PHE A 85 12.48 -4.02 -0.98
C PHE A 85 12.83 -3.10 0.19
N VAL A 86 13.58 -2.03 -0.05
CA VAL A 86 13.95 -1.06 0.99
C VAL A 86 12.71 -0.30 1.50
N ILE A 87 11.86 0.19 0.59
CA ILE A 87 10.66 0.93 0.98
C ILE A 87 9.66 0.02 1.70
N GLY A 88 9.40 -1.17 1.17
CA GLY A 88 8.47 -2.14 1.71
C GLY A 88 8.90 -2.77 3.04
N ASN A 89 10.18 -3.16 3.16
CA ASN A 89 10.64 -3.90 4.33
C ASN A 89 11.31 -3.03 5.41
N LEU A 90 11.86 -1.86 5.08
CA LEU A 90 12.54 -1.01 6.07
C LEU A 90 11.77 0.28 6.35
N LEU A 91 11.24 0.94 5.31
CA LEU A 91 10.64 2.26 5.46
C LEU A 91 9.19 2.20 5.92
N GLN A 92 8.36 1.32 5.36
CA GLN A 92 6.97 1.12 5.77
C GLN A 92 6.83 0.72 7.25
N PRO A 93 7.52 -0.31 7.78
CA PRO A 93 7.38 -0.66 9.19
C PRO A 93 7.91 0.42 10.15
N LYS A 94 8.94 1.17 9.74
CA LYS A 94 9.51 2.26 10.56
C LYS A 94 8.64 3.52 10.56
N LEU A 95 7.96 3.81 9.44
CA LEU A 95 6.99 4.91 9.33
C LEU A 95 5.62 4.57 9.94
N MET A 96 5.25 3.29 9.96
CA MET A 96 4.05 2.76 10.63
C MET A 96 4.31 2.36 12.08
N GLY A 97 5.53 2.55 12.59
CA GLY A 97 6.00 2.10 13.91
C GLY A 97 5.02 2.42 15.03
N GLU A 98 4.28 1.43 15.49
CA GLU A 98 3.32 1.47 16.61
C GLU A 98 1.90 2.05 16.36
N SER A 99 1.42 2.27 15.12
CA SER A 99 0.02 2.72 15.00
C SER A 99 -0.71 2.37 13.71
N LEU A 100 -1.25 1.15 13.68
CA LEU A 100 -2.68 0.89 13.49
C LEU A 100 -2.92 -0.62 13.66
N ASP A 101 -3.55 -1.05 14.75
CA ASP A 101 -4.09 -2.41 14.94
C ASP A 101 -5.24 -2.73 13.97
N LEU A 102 -5.17 -2.29 12.71
CA LEU A 102 -6.11 -2.77 11.71
C LEU A 102 -5.73 -4.22 11.43
N HIS A 103 -6.57 -5.12 11.92
CA HIS A 103 -6.35 -6.55 11.72
C HIS A 103 -6.18 -6.78 10.21
N PRO A 104 -5.06 -7.37 9.74
CA PRO A 104 -4.79 -7.58 8.30
C PRO A 104 -5.96 -8.22 7.56
N VAL A 105 -6.76 -9.01 8.28
CA VAL A 105 -8.02 -9.61 7.85
C VAL A 105 -9.03 -8.60 7.31
N VAL A 106 -9.16 -7.41 7.91
CA VAL A 106 -10.12 -6.36 7.47
C VAL A 106 -9.71 -5.74 6.14
N VAL A 107 -8.40 -5.55 5.94
CA VAL A 107 -7.85 -5.07 4.68
C VAL A 107 -8.01 -6.12 3.59
N LEU A 108 -7.71 -7.38 3.90
CA LEU A 108 -7.94 -8.52 3.02
C LEU A 108 -9.41 -8.68 2.64
N LEU A 109 -10.33 -8.60 3.60
CA LEU A 109 -11.77 -8.67 3.34
C LEU A 109 -12.26 -7.53 2.46
N SER A 110 -11.77 -6.31 2.69
CA SER A 110 -12.12 -5.16 1.85
C SER A 110 -11.60 -5.35 0.42
N LEU A 111 -10.37 -5.82 0.25
CA LEU A 111 -9.79 -6.09 -1.07
C LEU A 111 -10.55 -7.18 -1.81
N ILE A 112 -10.91 -8.27 -1.13
CA ILE A 112 -11.70 -9.35 -1.72
C ILE A 112 -13.10 -8.84 -2.08
N PHE A 113 -13.74 -8.09 -1.19
CA PHE A 113 -15.10 -7.58 -1.40
C PHE A 113 -15.20 -6.57 -2.54
N PHE A 114 -14.33 -5.56 -2.58
CA PHE A 114 -14.35 -4.58 -3.67
C PHE A 114 -13.73 -5.15 -4.95
N GLY A 115 -12.75 -6.07 -4.82
CA GLY A 115 -12.16 -6.79 -5.94
C GLY A 115 -13.15 -7.70 -6.67
N THR A 116 -14.10 -8.32 -5.98
CA THR A 116 -15.16 -9.10 -6.65
C THR A 116 -16.22 -8.22 -7.30
N ILE A 117 -16.44 -7.00 -6.80
CA ILE A 117 -17.41 -6.06 -7.38
C ILE A 117 -16.88 -5.50 -8.71
N TRP A 118 -15.70 -4.86 -8.72
CA TRP A 118 -15.17 -4.11 -9.87
C TRP A 118 -13.77 -4.56 -10.34
N GLY A 119 -13.29 -5.72 -9.89
CA GLY A 119 -11.97 -6.24 -10.28
C GLY A 119 -10.83 -5.40 -9.71
N ILE A 120 -9.78 -5.20 -10.51
CA ILE A 120 -8.56 -4.47 -10.12
C ILE A 120 -8.86 -3.02 -9.69
N ILE A 121 -9.82 -2.37 -10.36
CA ILE A 121 -10.24 -1.00 -10.03
C ILE A 121 -10.89 -0.95 -8.64
N GLY A 122 -11.69 -1.95 -8.30
CA GLY A 122 -12.28 -2.11 -6.97
C GLY A 122 -11.23 -2.33 -5.88
N MET A 123 -10.19 -3.13 -6.17
CA MET A 123 -9.08 -3.32 -5.23
C MET A 123 -8.28 -2.03 -4.97
N PHE A 124 -8.05 -1.22 -6.00
CA PHE A 124 -7.38 0.09 -5.86
C PHE A 124 -8.20 1.06 -4.99
N LEU A 125 -9.52 1.05 -5.15
CA LEU A 125 -10.43 1.91 -4.37
C LEU A 125 -10.77 1.33 -2.98
N ALA A 126 -10.49 0.06 -2.72
CA ALA A 126 -10.84 -0.60 -1.45
C ALA A 126 -10.23 0.11 -0.24
N VAL A 127 -8.93 0.43 -0.30
CA VAL A 127 -8.22 1.09 0.80
C VAL A 127 -8.81 2.49 1.13
N PRO A 128 -8.96 3.41 0.16
CA PRO A 128 -9.56 4.72 0.43
C PRO A 128 -11.04 4.63 0.82
N ILE A 129 -11.83 3.74 0.20
CA ILE A 129 -13.24 3.54 0.56
C ILE A 129 -13.37 3.00 1.99
N THR A 130 -12.62 1.96 2.36
CA THR A 130 -12.62 1.41 3.71
C THR A 130 -12.20 2.45 4.75
N ALA A 131 -11.24 3.32 4.43
CA ALA A 131 -10.86 4.43 5.30
C ALA A 131 -12.00 5.44 5.48
N VAL A 132 -12.74 5.79 4.41
CA VAL A 132 -13.90 6.68 4.48
C VAL A 132 -15.02 6.05 5.30
N VAL A 133 -15.36 4.78 5.05
CA VAL A 133 -16.38 4.03 5.80
C VAL A 133 -16.04 4.01 7.29
N MET A 134 -14.77 3.76 7.64
CA MET A 134 -14.29 3.80 9.03
C MET A 134 -14.44 5.19 9.66
N ILE A 135 -14.19 6.27 8.92
CA ILE A 135 -14.39 7.64 9.42
C ILE A 135 -15.87 7.91 9.70
N PHE A 136 -16.76 7.45 8.83
CA PHE A 136 -18.21 7.56 9.03
C PHE A 136 -18.68 6.74 10.24
N LEU A 137 -18.21 5.51 10.38
CA LEU A 137 -18.52 4.62 11.51
C LEU A 137 -18.01 5.17 12.85
N GLN A 138 -16.85 5.83 12.86
CA GLN A 138 -16.32 6.49 14.07
C GLN A 138 -17.10 7.76 14.45
N ARG A 139 -17.84 8.36 13.51
CA ARG A 139 -18.62 9.58 13.71
C ARG A 139 -20.02 9.29 14.27
N PHE A 140 -20.60 8.12 13.97
CA PHE A 140 -21.87 7.68 14.54
C PHE A 140 -21.63 6.74 15.74
N GLY A 141 -21.84 7.25 16.95
CA GLY A 141 -21.48 6.57 18.21
C GLY A 141 -22.08 5.18 18.43
N TYR A 142 -23.11 4.78 17.70
CA TYR A 142 -23.75 3.46 17.81
C TYR A 142 -22.92 2.30 17.24
N THR A 143 -21.90 2.55 16.41
CA THR A 143 -21.11 1.50 15.74
C THR A 143 -19.65 1.43 16.20
N ARG A 144 -19.31 2.15 17.28
CA ARG A 144 -17.97 2.14 17.89
C ARG A 144 -17.50 0.73 18.24
N ALA A 145 -18.38 -0.14 18.73
CA ALA A 145 -18.02 -1.52 19.07
C ALA A 145 -17.53 -2.31 17.84
N ILE A 146 -18.18 -2.16 16.69
CA ILE A 146 -17.78 -2.83 15.44
C ILE A 146 -16.49 -2.21 14.90
N ALA A 147 -16.34 -0.89 15.03
CA ALA A 147 -15.12 -0.18 14.64
C ALA A 147 -13.92 -0.55 15.53
N ASP A 148 -14.13 -0.76 16.83
CA ASP A 148 -13.09 -1.17 17.79
C ASP A 148 -12.69 -2.64 17.60
N LEU A 149 -13.66 -3.51 17.26
CA LEU A 149 -13.38 -4.91 16.88
C LEU A 149 -12.64 -5.00 15.54
N ALA A 150 -13.06 -4.24 14.52
CA ALA A 150 -12.37 -4.16 13.23
C ALA A 150 -10.98 -3.51 13.34
N ALA A 151 -10.80 -2.61 14.30
CA ALA A 151 -9.52 -1.99 14.63
C ALA A 151 -8.73 -2.73 15.72
N GLY A 152 -9.08 -3.99 16.04
CA GLY A 152 -8.30 -4.86 16.91
C GLY A 152 -8.14 -4.39 18.36
N LYS A 153 -8.88 -3.36 18.78
CA LYS A 153 -8.77 -2.79 20.13
C LYS A 153 -9.65 -3.55 21.11
N THR A 154 -9.06 -4.53 21.78
CA THR A 154 -9.65 -5.24 22.94
C THR A 154 -9.43 -4.49 24.26
N ASP A 155 -9.15 -3.18 24.25
CA ASP A 155 -8.93 -2.38 25.47
C ASP A 155 -10.19 -2.19 26.34
N MET A 156 -11.37 -2.53 25.83
CA MET A 156 -12.65 -2.35 26.55
C MET A 156 -13.02 -3.53 27.45
N LEU A 157 -12.47 -4.73 27.25
CA LEU A 157 -12.82 -5.90 28.08
C LEU A 157 -12.01 -5.95 29.39
N THR A 158 -10.87 -5.24 29.44
CA THR A 158 -9.99 -5.23 30.61
C THR A 158 -10.41 -4.20 31.66
N LYS A 159 -11.12 -3.13 31.28
CA LYS A 159 -11.56 -2.08 32.22
C LYS A 159 -12.84 -2.45 32.98
N THR A 160 -13.76 -3.19 32.39
CA THR A 160 -15.01 -3.59 33.08
C THR A 160 -14.74 -4.57 34.22
N ASN A 161 -13.75 -5.48 34.08
CA ASN A 161 -13.40 -6.46 35.12
C ASN A 161 -12.65 -5.84 36.32
N LYS A 162 -12.05 -4.65 36.17
CA LYS A 162 -11.36 -3.96 37.29
C LYS A 162 -12.28 -3.06 38.12
N SER A 163 -13.45 -2.67 37.61
CA SER A 163 -14.39 -1.82 38.35
C SER A 163 -15.36 -2.61 39.23
N ASP A 164 -15.42 -3.94 39.07
CA ASP A 164 -16.31 -4.84 39.83
C ASP A 164 -15.56 -5.61 40.95
N LYS A 165 -14.30 -5.25 41.20
CA LYS A 165 -13.44 -5.85 42.24
C LYS A 165 -12.79 -4.81 43.17
N GLY A 166 -13.35 -3.60 43.23
CA GLY A 166 -12.88 -2.50 44.09
C GLY A 166 -13.94 -2.10 45.09
#